data_AF-A0AAD9UH00-F1
#
_entry.id   AF-A0AAD9UH00-F1
#
_cell.length_a   1.000
_cell.length_b   1.000
_cell.length_c   1.000
_cell.angle_alpha   90.00
_cell.angle_beta   90.00
_cell.angle_gamma   90.00
#
_symmetry.space_group_name_H-M   'P 1'
#
loop_
_entity.id
_entity.type
_entity.pdbx_description
1 polymer ?
#
loop_
_entity_poly.entity_id
_entity_poly.type
_entity_poly.pdbx_seq_one_letter_code
_entity_poly.pdbx_strand_id
1 'polypeptide(L)'
;MAAESRETKTQLSRNLLGMKFMQRSAARKEYEKNELNQQRVIDDEHWVLDIPTLEQDESQYVVESSYAKLNSLQFGRQSYQKFNPEIEKLMQINNAEKDLAEAEEREKEIGVSDDEMTERYSSLVGTISKKFAKKRHKSDGQINTSKDTDTSSAKRMKKKHKKQFMKPSDD
;
A
#
# COMPACT_ATOMS: atom_id res chain seq x y z
N MET A 1 -13.11 -16.24 52.80
CA MET A 1 -13.44 -14.83 53.05
C MET A 1 -12.21 -14.00 52.68
N ALA A 2 -12.17 -13.46 51.47
CA ALA A 2 -11.10 -12.56 51.04
C ALA A 2 -11.50 -11.13 51.39
N ALA A 3 -10.68 -10.44 52.18
CA ALA A 3 -10.88 -9.05 52.56
C ALA A 3 -10.47 -8.14 51.40
N GLU A 4 -11.43 -7.43 50.80
CA GLU A 4 -11.17 -6.33 49.87
C GLU A 4 -10.53 -5.17 50.64
N SER A 5 -9.26 -4.90 50.36
CA SER A 5 -8.58 -3.69 50.81
C SER A 5 -9.21 -2.46 50.13
N ARG A 6 -10.03 -1.73 50.87
CA ARG A 6 -10.52 -0.40 50.44
C ARG A 6 -9.35 0.58 50.42
N GLU A 7 -8.71 0.72 49.27
CA GLU A 7 -7.76 1.79 49.02
C GLU A 7 -8.50 3.14 49.04
N THR A 8 -8.35 3.88 50.13
CA THR A 8 -8.82 5.26 50.22
C THR A 8 -7.94 6.12 49.31
N LYS A 9 -8.38 6.35 48.07
CA LYS A 9 -7.68 7.22 47.11
C LYS A 9 -7.44 8.59 47.77
N THR A 10 -6.17 8.94 47.95
CA THR A 10 -5.74 10.23 48.48
C THR A 10 -6.02 11.32 47.44
N GLN A 11 -7.09 12.08 47.64
CA GLN A 11 -7.43 13.20 46.78
C GLN A 11 -6.75 14.48 47.27
N LEU A 12 -6.28 15.30 46.32
CA LEU A 12 -5.72 16.61 46.61
C LEU A 12 -6.83 17.57 47.07
N SER A 13 -6.48 18.55 47.91
CA SER A 13 -7.44 19.53 48.41
C SER A 13 -8.02 20.39 47.28
N ARG A 14 -9.27 20.83 47.44
CA ARG A 14 -9.98 21.66 46.46
C ARG A 14 -9.23 22.96 46.12
N ASN A 15 -8.59 23.57 47.12
CA ASN A 15 -7.81 24.80 46.93
C ASN A 15 -6.55 24.57 46.09
N LEU A 16 -5.86 23.44 46.28
CA LEU A 16 -4.68 23.09 45.50
C LEU A 16 -5.06 22.73 44.05
N LEU A 17 -6.17 22.02 43.85
CA LEU A 17 -6.67 21.67 42.52
C LEU A 17 -7.13 22.89 41.71
N GLY A 18 -7.59 23.96 42.38
CA GLY A 18 -7.97 25.23 41.75
C GLY A 18 -6.80 26.10 41.28
N MET A 19 -5.56 25.75 41.62
CA MET A 19 -4.37 26.52 41.21
C MET A 19 -4.13 26.38 39.69
N LYS A 20 -3.68 27.47 39.04
CA LYS A 20 -3.51 27.55 37.58
C LYS A 20 -2.70 26.40 36.95
N PHE A 21 -1.71 25.86 37.66
CA PHE A 21 -0.91 24.74 37.17
C PHE A 21 -1.64 23.39 37.23
N MET A 22 -2.63 23.23 38.11
CA MET A 22 -3.48 22.02 38.22
C MET A 22 -4.70 22.07 37.30
N GLN A 23 -5.08 23.25 36.81
CA GLN A 23 -6.28 23.46 36.01
C GLN A 23 -6.28 22.70 34.69
N ARG A 24 -5.14 22.48 34.03
CA ARG A 24 -5.08 21.67 32.79
C ARG A 24 -5.52 20.23 33.03
N SER A 25 -5.02 19.62 34.10
CA SER A 25 -5.36 18.24 34.48
C SER A 25 -6.79 18.13 35.01
N ALA A 26 -7.27 19.14 35.74
CA ALA A 26 -8.65 19.19 36.23
C ALA A 26 -9.64 19.37 35.07
N ALA A 27 -9.40 20.31 34.17
CA ALA A 27 -10.23 20.57 33.00
C ALA A 27 -10.31 19.36 32.06
N ARG A 28 -9.18 18.66 31.87
CA ARG A 28 -9.17 17.41 31.09
C ARG A 28 -10.08 16.34 31.71
N LYS A 29 -9.99 16.14 33.03
CA LYS A 29 -10.84 15.17 33.74
C LYS A 29 -12.32 15.54 33.73
N GLU A 30 -12.63 16.82 33.83
CA GLU A 30 -14.01 17.32 33.72
C GLU A 30 -14.55 17.13 32.30
N TYR A 31 -13.75 17.43 31.28
CA TYR A 31 -14.10 17.18 29.89
C TYR A 31 -14.38 15.69 29.63
N GLU A 32 -13.48 14.80 30.03
CA GLU A 32 -13.65 13.34 29.91
C GLU A 32 -14.91 12.87 30.64
N LYS A 33 -15.16 13.38 31.86
CA LYS A 33 -16.38 13.05 32.62
C LYS A 33 -17.65 13.54 31.92
N ASN A 34 -17.61 14.75 31.35
CA ASN A 34 -18.75 15.31 30.63
C ASN A 34 -19.02 14.54 29.33
N GLU A 35 -17.99 14.16 28.59
CA GLU A 35 -18.11 13.35 27.38
C GLU A 35 -18.69 11.96 27.69
N LEU A 36 -18.22 11.30 28.76
CA LEU A 36 -18.80 10.03 29.22
C LEU A 36 -20.26 10.18 29.65
N ASN A 37 -20.61 11.29 30.32
CA ASN A 37 -22.00 11.55 30.70
C ASN A 37 -22.87 11.83 29.47
N GLN A 38 -22.36 12.57 28.48
CA GLN A 38 -23.07 12.82 27.22
C GLN A 38 -23.31 11.51 26.46
N GLN A 39 -22.30 10.65 26.36
CA GLN A 39 -22.43 9.33 25.76
C GLN A 39 -23.45 8.48 26.51
N ARG A 40 -23.44 8.48 27.85
CA ARG A 40 -24.45 7.76 28.65
C ARG A 40 -25.86 8.28 28.41
N VAL A 41 -26.05 9.60 28.38
CA VAL A 41 -27.35 10.21 28.10
C VAL A 41 -27.82 9.81 26.70
N ILE A 42 -26.92 9.82 25.72
CA ILE A 42 -27.20 9.31 24.38
C ILE A 42 -27.62 7.84 24.48
N ASP A 43 -26.83 6.95 25.07
CA ASP A 43 -27.14 5.52 25.15
C ASP A 43 -28.46 5.22 25.89
N ASP A 44 -28.77 5.98 26.95
CA ASP A 44 -30.00 5.83 27.74
C ASP A 44 -31.25 6.36 26.99
N GLU A 45 -31.09 7.40 26.15
CA GLU A 45 -32.19 8.03 25.40
C GLU A 45 -32.36 7.48 23.97
N HIS A 46 -31.32 6.90 23.38
CA HIS A 46 -31.34 6.40 22.00
C HIS A 46 -31.93 4.99 21.96
N TRP A 47 -33.24 4.94 21.71
CA TRP A 47 -33.95 3.73 21.37
C TRP A 47 -33.75 3.43 19.87
N VAL A 48 -33.24 2.25 19.54
CA VAL A 48 -33.15 1.77 18.15
C VAL A 48 -34.42 0.96 17.84
N LEU A 49 -35.09 1.30 16.75
CA LEU A 49 -36.19 0.53 16.20
C LEU A 49 -35.65 -0.39 15.10
N ASP A 50 -35.55 -1.67 15.39
CA ASP A 50 -35.21 -2.68 14.39
C ASP A 50 -36.43 -2.93 13.50
N ILE A 51 -36.54 -2.13 12.43
CA ILE A 51 -37.58 -2.27 11.42
C ILE A 51 -36.95 -2.96 10.20
N PRO A 52 -37.23 -4.26 9.97
CA PRO A 52 -36.57 -5.04 8.92
C PRO A 52 -36.79 -4.51 7.50
N THR A 53 -37.84 -3.71 7.28
CA THR A 53 -38.13 -3.13 5.97
C THR A 53 -37.25 -1.92 5.64
N LEU A 54 -36.79 -1.17 6.64
CA LEU A 54 -35.95 0.02 6.45
C LEU A 54 -34.49 -0.34 6.16
N GLU A 55 -33.99 -1.45 6.72
CA GLU A 55 -32.66 -1.96 6.38
C GLU A 55 -32.56 -2.45 4.93
N GLN A 56 -33.68 -2.89 4.35
CA GLN A 56 -33.74 -3.32 2.95
C GLN A 56 -33.91 -2.13 1.99
N ASP A 57 -34.50 -1.04 2.46
CA ASP A 57 -34.68 0.22 1.74
C ASP A 57 -33.48 1.17 1.93
N GLU A 58 -32.25 0.67 1.78
CA GLU A 58 -31.11 1.57 1.61
C GLU A 58 -31.29 2.39 0.33
N SER A 59 -31.12 3.70 0.45
CA SER A 59 -31.29 4.61 -0.68
C SER A 59 -30.26 4.31 -1.77
N GLN A 60 -30.73 3.87 -2.95
CA GLN A 60 -29.86 3.57 -4.10
C GLN A 60 -29.06 4.80 -4.59
N TYR A 61 -29.54 6.01 -4.29
CA TYR A 61 -28.91 7.26 -4.72
C TYR A 61 -28.63 8.18 -3.54
N VAL A 62 -27.44 8.77 -3.54
CA VAL A 62 -27.02 9.78 -2.57
C VAL A 62 -27.03 11.14 -3.27
N VAL A 63 -27.88 12.05 -2.80
CA VAL A 63 -27.93 13.42 -3.32
C VAL A 63 -26.99 14.28 -2.48
N GLU A 64 -25.91 14.76 -3.11
CA GLU A 64 -24.98 15.68 -2.47
C GLU A 64 -25.09 17.07 -3.09
N SER A 65 -25.10 18.09 -2.22
CA SER A 65 -25.10 19.50 -2.63
C SER A 65 -23.69 20.01 -2.98
N SER A 66 -22.65 19.27 -2.59
CA SER A 66 -21.25 19.70 -2.75
C SER A 66 -20.61 19.06 -3.98
N TYR A 67 -19.99 19.90 -4.81
CA TYR A 67 -19.18 19.45 -5.94
C TYR A 67 -17.79 18.93 -5.53
N ALA A 68 -17.41 19.03 -4.25
CA ALA A 68 -16.08 18.68 -3.77
C ALA A 68 -15.74 17.19 -3.94
N LYS A 69 -16.74 16.30 -4.00
CA LYS A 69 -16.52 14.87 -4.25
C LYS A 69 -16.43 14.52 -5.74
N LEU A 70 -17.05 15.33 -6.61
CA LEU A 70 -17.06 15.10 -8.06
C LEU A 70 -15.74 15.50 -8.71
N ASN A 71 -15.17 16.62 -8.26
CA ASN A 71 -13.90 17.12 -8.76
C ASN A 71 -12.82 16.83 -7.72
N SER A 72 -11.71 16.22 -8.13
CA SER A 72 -10.51 16.01 -7.29
C SER A 72 -9.84 17.34 -6.94
N LEU A 73 -10.50 18.14 -6.10
CA LEU A 73 -10.15 19.53 -5.87
C LEU A 73 -8.86 19.63 -5.07
N GLN A 74 -7.92 20.44 -5.54
CA GLN A 74 -6.69 20.71 -4.81
C GLN A 74 -6.92 21.72 -3.69
N PHE A 75 -5.97 21.80 -2.75
CA PHE A 75 -5.97 22.83 -1.73
C PHE A 75 -6.00 24.24 -2.34
N GLY A 76 -7.03 25.02 -1.99
CA GLY A 76 -7.32 26.29 -2.67
C GLY A 76 -6.37 27.44 -2.38
N ARG A 77 -5.64 27.42 -1.25
CA ARG A 77 -4.61 28.43 -0.95
C ARG A 77 -3.26 27.95 -1.48
N GLN A 78 -2.82 28.52 -2.59
CA GLN A 78 -1.57 28.13 -3.23
C GLN A 78 -0.59 29.29 -3.23
N SER A 79 0.69 28.97 -3.04
CA SER A 79 1.80 29.86 -3.29
C SER A 79 2.85 29.10 -4.09
N TYR A 80 3.61 29.85 -4.88
CA TYR A 80 4.63 29.31 -5.76
C TYR A 80 5.94 30.03 -5.50
N GLN A 81 7.04 29.45 -5.98
CA GLN A 81 8.37 30.07 -6.00
C GLN A 81 8.85 30.61 -4.63
N LYS A 82 8.46 29.97 -3.52
CA LYS A 82 8.84 30.34 -2.16
C LYS A 82 8.38 31.74 -1.72
N PHE A 83 7.37 32.31 -2.38
CA PHE A 83 6.77 33.59 -1.95
C PHE A 83 6.13 33.48 -0.56
N ASN A 84 5.62 32.30 -0.20
CA ASN A 84 5.15 32.01 1.14
C ASN A 84 5.42 30.54 1.51
N PRO A 85 6.50 30.24 2.25
CA PRO A 85 6.86 28.85 2.57
C PRO A 85 5.84 28.17 3.50
N GLU A 86 5.12 28.92 4.34
CA GLU A 86 4.09 28.35 5.22
C GLU A 86 2.88 27.85 4.40
N ILE A 87 2.47 28.62 3.39
CA ILE A 87 1.37 28.21 2.50
C ILE A 87 1.81 27.05 1.60
N GLU A 88 3.05 27.04 1.10
CA GLU A 88 3.58 25.90 0.33
C GLU A 88 3.58 24.61 1.16
N LYS A 89 3.96 24.71 2.44
CA LYS A 89 3.93 23.57 3.36
C LYS A 89 2.51 23.07 3.62
N LEU A 90 1.57 23.98 3.83
CA LEU A 90 0.15 23.63 3.99
C LEU A 90 -0.40 22.97 2.72
N MET A 91 -0.07 23.50 1.54
CA MET A 91 -0.46 22.92 0.26
C MET A 91 0.07 21.48 0.10
N GLN A 92 1.33 21.24 0.45
CA GLN A 92 1.93 19.90 0.42
C GLN A 92 1.23 18.94 1.38
N ILE A 93 0.98 19.35 2.63
CA ILE A 93 0.33 18.49 3.63
C ILE A 93 -1.09 18.10 3.18
N ASN A 94 -1.86 19.04 2.66
CA ASN A 94 -3.25 18.79 2.27
C ASN A 94 -3.38 18.00 0.96
N ASN A 95 -2.41 18.11 0.05
CA ASN A 95 -2.41 17.36 -1.20
C ASN A 95 -1.65 16.03 -1.12
N ALA A 96 -0.86 15.79 -0.06
CA ALA A 96 0.03 14.63 0.05
C ALA A 96 -0.70 13.28 -0.16
N GLU A 97 -1.87 13.10 0.44
CA GLU A 97 -2.64 11.85 0.29
C GLU A 97 -3.07 11.61 -1.16
N LYS A 98 -3.48 12.68 -1.86
CA LYS A 98 -3.89 12.62 -3.27
C LYS A 98 -2.70 12.36 -4.18
N ASP A 99 -1.60 13.06 -3.95
CA ASP A 99 -0.36 12.91 -4.72
C ASP A 99 0.21 11.48 -4.56
N LEU A 100 0.10 10.89 -3.37
CA LEU A 100 0.49 9.49 -3.12
C LEU A 100 -0.42 8.50 -3.84
N ALA A 101 -1.74 8.70 -3.78
CA ALA A 101 -2.69 7.83 -4.47
C ALA A 101 -2.45 7.84 -6.00
N GLU A 102 -2.25 9.02 -6.59
CA GLU A 102 -1.97 9.17 -8.01
C GLU A 102 -0.61 8.56 -8.40
N ALA A 103 0.40 8.69 -7.53
CA ALA A 103 1.70 8.06 -7.75
C ALA A 103 1.59 6.52 -7.74
N GLU A 104 0.84 5.96 -6.80
CA GLU A 104 0.62 4.50 -6.70
C GLU A 104 -0.13 3.97 -7.93
N GLU A 105 -1.15 4.68 -8.42
CA GLU A 105 -1.85 4.33 -9.67
C GLU A 105 -0.90 4.34 -10.86
N ARG A 106 -0.08 5.38 -11.00
CA ARG A 106 0.91 5.48 -12.07
C ARG A 106 1.96 4.36 -12.00
N GLU A 107 2.41 3.99 -10.81
CA GLU A 107 3.34 2.87 -10.62
C GLU A 107 2.70 1.53 -10.99
N LYS A 108 1.42 1.32 -10.67
CA LYS A 108 0.66 0.13 -11.09
C LYS A 108 0.53 0.04 -12.61
N GLU A 109 0.34 1.17 -13.30
CA GLU A 109 0.23 1.20 -14.77
C GLU A 109 1.56 0.93 -15.49
N ILE A 110 2.67 1.46 -14.95
CA ILE A 110 3.99 1.37 -15.58
C ILE A 110 4.73 0.08 -15.18
N GLY A 111 4.43 -0.44 -13.98
CA GLY A 111 5.09 -1.59 -13.40
C GLY A 111 4.64 -2.94 -13.99
N VAL A 112 5.52 -3.93 -13.89
CA VAL A 112 5.15 -5.34 -14.12
C VAL A 112 4.59 -5.85 -12.80
N SER A 113 3.34 -6.32 -12.82
CA SER A 113 2.72 -6.95 -11.63
C SER A 113 3.53 -8.18 -11.18
N ASP A 114 3.54 -8.47 -9.88
CA ASP A 114 4.20 -9.64 -9.30
C ASP A 114 3.72 -10.96 -9.95
N ASP A 115 2.43 -11.02 -10.33
CA ASP A 115 1.86 -12.17 -11.03
C ASP A 115 2.48 -12.34 -12.43
N GLU A 116 2.56 -11.24 -13.20
CA GLU A 116 3.17 -11.23 -14.52
C GLU A 116 4.67 -11.55 -14.44
N MET A 117 5.35 -11.04 -13.42
CA MET A 117 6.75 -11.35 -13.14
C MET A 117 6.92 -12.85 -12.88
N THR A 118 6.05 -13.44 -12.05
CA THR A 118 6.04 -14.87 -11.72
C THR A 118 5.85 -15.74 -12.96
N GLU A 119 4.90 -15.40 -13.82
CA GLU A 119 4.65 -16.13 -15.08
C GLU A 119 5.89 -16.11 -15.99
N ARG A 120 6.53 -14.94 -16.16
CA ARG A 120 7.75 -14.81 -16.98
C ARG A 120 8.90 -15.67 -16.43
N TYR A 121 9.09 -15.68 -15.11
CA TYR A 121 10.13 -16.51 -14.48
C TYR A 121 9.83 -18.01 -14.58
N SER A 122 8.56 -18.43 -14.42
CA SER A 122 8.17 -19.85 -14.52
C SER A 122 8.55 -20.45 -15.89
N SER A 123 8.30 -19.72 -16.97
CA SER A 123 8.62 -20.13 -18.35
C SER A 123 10.14 -20.17 -18.60
N LEU A 124 10.87 -19.17 -18.09
CA LEU A 124 12.30 -19.05 -18.35
C LEU A 124 13.14 -20.08 -17.57
N VAL A 125 12.79 -20.35 -16.31
CA VAL A 125 13.53 -21.30 -15.45
C VAL A 125 13.42 -22.73 -15.99
N GLY A 126 12.25 -23.14 -16.51
CA GLY A 126 12.05 -24.45 -17.11
C GLY A 126 12.83 -24.70 -18.41
N THR A 127 13.15 -23.64 -19.17
CA THR A 127 13.91 -23.75 -20.42
C THR A 127 15.41 -23.62 -20.22
N ILE A 128 15.85 -22.83 -19.24
CA ILE A 128 17.27 -22.66 -18.89
C ILE A 128 17.86 -23.92 -18.28
N SER A 129 17.14 -24.59 -17.36
CA SER A 129 17.64 -25.82 -16.72
C SER A 129 17.98 -26.92 -17.74
N LYS A 130 17.17 -27.06 -18.81
CA LYS A 130 17.38 -28.01 -19.90
C LYS A 130 18.64 -27.73 -20.74
N LYS A 131 19.06 -26.47 -20.87
CA LYS A 131 20.28 -26.09 -21.63
C LYS A 131 21.56 -26.48 -20.90
N PHE A 132 21.54 -26.52 -19.57
CA PHE A 132 22.70 -26.89 -18.75
C PHE A 132 22.76 -28.39 -18.41
N ALA A 133 21.63 -29.10 -18.42
CA ALA A 133 21.59 -30.55 -18.22
C ALA A 133 22.35 -31.34 -19.31
N LYS A 134 22.42 -30.83 -20.54
CA LYS A 134 22.99 -31.56 -21.70
C LYS A 134 24.53 -31.56 -21.76
N LYS A 135 25.23 -30.83 -20.89
CA LYS A 135 26.71 -30.69 -20.95
C LYS A 135 27.50 -31.64 -20.05
N ARG A 136 26.87 -32.50 -19.24
CA ARG A 136 27.60 -33.30 -18.22
C ARG A 136 28.09 -34.70 -18.64
N HIS A 137 27.91 -35.12 -19.90
CA HIS A 137 28.38 -36.44 -20.37
C HIS A 137 29.22 -36.40 -21.66
N LYS A 138 30.22 -35.52 -21.76
CA LYS A 138 31.13 -35.50 -22.92
C LYS A 138 32.63 -35.43 -22.59
N SER A 139 33.04 -36.00 -21.47
CA SER A 139 34.44 -36.33 -21.23
C SER A 139 34.56 -37.40 -20.15
N ASP A 140 34.40 -38.65 -20.55
CA ASP A 140 35.35 -39.67 -20.13
C ASP A 140 35.49 -40.68 -21.27
N GLY A 141 36.66 -40.68 -21.88
CA GLY A 141 36.96 -41.52 -23.01
C GLY A 141 37.28 -42.93 -22.55
N GLN A 142 36.47 -43.90 -22.96
CA GLN A 142 36.95 -45.25 -23.25
C GLN A 142 36.48 -45.69 -24.63
N ILE A 143 37.49 -46.11 -25.39
CA ILE A 143 37.42 -46.74 -26.70
C ILE A 143 36.78 -48.14 -26.53
N ASN A 144 35.72 -48.47 -27.30
CA ASN A 144 35.68 -49.65 -28.17
C ASN A 144 34.29 -49.98 -28.78
N THR A 145 34.38 -50.41 -30.04
CA THR A 145 33.52 -51.35 -30.81
C THR A 145 32.10 -50.94 -31.25
N SER A 146 32.02 -50.62 -32.55
CA SER A 146 31.03 -51.05 -33.55
C SER A 146 29.63 -51.49 -33.11
N LYS A 147 28.59 -50.82 -33.64
CA LYS A 147 27.55 -51.47 -34.46
C LYS A 147 26.72 -50.45 -35.23
N ASP A 148 26.43 -50.82 -36.47
CA ASP A 148 25.69 -50.11 -37.50
C ASP A 148 24.30 -49.62 -37.08
N THR A 149 23.80 -48.55 -37.69
CA THR A 149 22.74 -48.63 -38.71
C THR A 149 22.41 -47.24 -39.27
N ASP A 150 22.09 -47.28 -40.57
CA ASP A 150 21.79 -46.20 -41.49
C ASP A 150 20.66 -45.24 -41.05
N THR A 151 20.74 -43.98 -41.47
CA THR A 151 19.81 -43.38 -42.47
C THR A 151 19.98 -41.86 -42.62
N SER A 152 20.34 -41.46 -43.84
CA SER A 152 19.88 -40.29 -44.61
C SER A 152 20.03 -38.83 -44.11
N SER A 153 20.67 -38.05 -44.99
CA SER A 153 20.50 -36.60 -45.27
C SER A 153 21.37 -35.58 -44.51
N ALA A 154 22.65 -35.53 -44.89
CA ALA A 154 23.54 -34.42 -44.55
C ALA A 154 23.21 -33.14 -45.34
N LYS A 155 22.42 -32.21 -44.78
CA LYS A 155 22.47 -30.78 -45.16
C LYS A 155 23.49 -30.06 -44.26
N ARG A 156 24.73 -29.91 -44.76
CA ARG A 156 25.77 -29.09 -44.13
C ARG A 156 25.31 -27.62 -44.07
N MET A 157 24.94 -27.15 -42.88
CA MET A 157 24.61 -25.75 -42.64
C MET A 157 25.88 -24.89 -42.72
N LYS A 158 25.91 -23.90 -43.63
CA LYS A 158 27.03 -22.96 -43.76
C LYS A 158 27.16 -22.11 -42.48
N LYS A 159 28.39 -21.95 -41.97
CA LYS A 159 28.69 -21.12 -40.79
C LYS A 159 28.34 -19.66 -41.10
N LYS A 160 27.44 -19.05 -40.31
CA LYS A 160 27.09 -17.63 -40.43
C LYS A 160 28.26 -16.76 -39.97
N HIS A 161 28.60 -15.74 -40.76
CA HIS A 161 29.61 -14.73 -40.38
C HIS A 161 29.16 -13.99 -39.11
N LYS A 162 30.10 -13.79 -38.17
CA LYS A 162 29.88 -12.99 -36.97
C LYS A 162 29.76 -11.52 -37.39
N LYS A 163 28.61 -10.90 -37.14
CA LYS A 163 28.43 -9.44 -37.33
C LYS A 163 29.16 -8.74 -36.18
N GLN A 164 30.05 -7.81 -36.53
CA GLN A 164 30.73 -6.94 -35.57
C GLN A 164 29.96 -5.62 -35.42
N PHE A 165 30.14 -4.97 -34.28
CA PHE A 165 29.47 -3.72 -33.93
C PHE A 165 29.93 -2.59 -34.85
N MET A 166 29.00 -2.01 -35.61
CA MET A 166 29.25 -0.83 -36.44
C MET A 166 28.95 0.40 -35.59
N LYS A 167 29.93 1.30 -35.47
CA LYS A 167 29.72 2.59 -34.79
C LYS A 167 28.89 3.51 -35.69
N PRO A 168 28.02 4.36 -35.11
CA PRO A 168 27.28 5.36 -35.88
C PRO A 168 28.23 6.34 -36.59
N SER A 169 27.81 6.84 -37.74
CA SER A 169 28.49 7.96 -38.40
C SER A 169 28.14 9.26 -37.69
N ASP A 170 29.14 10.11 -37.51
CA ASP A 170 28.97 11.47 -37.00
C ASP A 170 28.56 12.38 -38.18
N ASP A 171 27.28 12.77 -38.22
CA ASP A 171 26.75 13.93 -38.94
C ASP A 171 26.10 14.88 -37.90
#